data_AF-A0A841MAF7-F1
#
_entry.id   AF-A0A841MAF7-F1
#
_cell.length_a   1.000
_cell.length_b   1.000
_cell.length_c   1.000
_cell.angle_alpha   90.00
_cell.angle_beta   90.00
_cell.angle_gamma   90.00
#
_symmetry.space_group_name_H-M   'P 1'
#
loop_
_entity.id
_entity.type
_entity.pdbx_description
1 polymer ?
#
loop_
_entity_poly.entity_id
_entity_poly.type
_entity_poly.pdbx_seq_one_letter_code
_entity_poly.pdbx_strand_id
1 'polypeptide(L)'
;QLFLAINDIDHTKTKVKQPQTNGICERFHKTILQEFYQVTFRKKIYTSIEQLQADLDEWLDHYNNTRTHQGKMCCGRTPFKTMIEGKTIWKEKFIG
;
A
#
# COMPACT_ATOMS: atom_id res chain seq x y z
N GLN A 1 16.84 -14.97 -1.79
CA GLN A 1 15.90 -15.76 -2.62
C GLN A 1 15.37 -17.00 -1.91
N LEU A 2 16.19 -17.68 -1.10
CA LEU A 2 15.76 -18.88 -0.35
C LEU A 2 14.52 -18.66 0.55
N PHE A 3 14.44 -17.55 1.28
CA PHE A 3 13.29 -17.26 2.16
C PHE A 3 11.96 -17.13 1.39
N LEU A 4 11.96 -16.45 0.23
CA LEU A 4 10.75 -16.27 -0.58
C LEU A 4 10.29 -17.60 -1.18
N ALA A 5 11.23 -18.40 -1.71
CA ALA A 5 10.93 -19.72 -2.26
C ALA A 5 10.37 -20.69 -1.20
N ILE A 6 10.89 -20.66 0.04
CA ILE A 6 10.35 -21.45 1.16
C ILE A 6 8.90 -21.06 1.49
N ASN A 7 8.53 -19.79 1.29
CA ASN A 7 7.19 -19.28 1.51
C ASN A 7 6.29 -19.36 0.26
N ASP A 8 6.73 -20.05 -0.79
CA ASP A 8 5.99 -20.18 -2.07
C ASP A 8 5.71 -18.81 -2.73
N ILE A 9 6.66 -17.89 -2.61
CA ILE A 9 6.60 -16.54 -3.20
C ILE A 9 7.59 -16.45 -4.36
N ASP A 10 7.06 -16.40 -5.58
CA ASP A 10 7.84 -16.15 -6.78
C ASP A 10 8.16 -14.67 -6.96
N HIS A 11 9.44 -14.37 -7.22
CA HIS A 11 9.86 -13.02 -7.55
C HIS A 11 9.69 -12.75 -9.05
N THR A 12 8.88 -11.75 -9.39
CA THR A 12 8.73 -11.27 -10.76
C THR A 12 9.25 -9.84 -10.89
N LYS A 13 9.94 -9.53 -11.99
CA LYS A 13 10.38 -8.18 -12.32
C LYS A 13 9.36 -7.52 -13.24
N THR A 14 9.14 -6.22 -13.07
CA THR A 14 8.30 -5.43 -13.97
C THR A 14 8.85 -5.51 -15.39
N LYS A 15 8.02 -5.94 -16.34
CA LYS A 15 8.40 -5.95 -17.76
C LYS A 15 8.59 -4.53 -18.26
N VAL A 16 9.63 -4.33 -19.07
CA VAL A 16 9.92 -3.05 -19.72
C VAL A 16 8.67 -2.59 -20.50
N LYS A 17 8.24 -1.34 -20.30
CA LYS A 17 7.06 -0.72 -20.94
C LYS A 17 5.69 -1.34 -20.58
N GLN A 18 5.55 -2.02 -19.44
CA GLN A 18 4.24 -2.45 -18.91
C GLN A 18 3.85 -1.68 -17.64
N PRO A 19 3.17 -0.54 -17.76
CA PRO A 19 2.88 0.38 -16.64
C PRO A 19 1.78 -0.11 -15.68
N GLN A 20 1.06 -1.19 -16.03
CA GLN A 20 -0.16 -1.60 -15.33
C GLN A 20 0.10 -2.20 -13.95
N THR A 21 1.26 -2.81 -13.72
CA THR A 21 1.56 -3.53 -12.46
C THR A 21 2.10 -2.66 -11.34
N ASN A 22 2.56 -1.43 -11.61
CA ASN A 22 3.20 -0.57 -10.59
C ASN A 22 2.43 0.71 -10.25
N GLY A 23 1.44 1.10 -11.06
CA GLY A 23 0.80 2.41 -10.93
C GLY A 23 0.10 2.66 -9.57
N ILE A 24 -0.35 1.61 -8.88
CA ILE A 24 -0.92 1.73 -7.52
C ILE A 24 0.19 2.02 -6.50
N CYS A 25 1.30 1.27 -6.57
CA CYS A 25 2.45 1.47 -5.69
C CYS A 25 3.05 2.87 -5.86
N GLU A 26 3.25 3.30 -7.11
CA GLU A 26 3.77 4.64 -7.42
C GLU A 26 2.85 5.74 -6.88
N ARG A 27 1.54 5.57 -7.03
CA ARG A 27 0.55 6.51 -6.49
C ARG A 27 0.62 6.56 -4.98
N PHE A 28 0.67 5.41 -4.31
CA PHE A 28 0.81 5.34 -2.86
C PHE A 28 2.09 6.04 -2.38
N HIS A 29 3.24 5.75 -3.01
CA HIS A 29 4.52 6.40 -2.66
C HIS A 29 4.48 7.92 -2.82
N LYS A 30 3.79 8.43 -3.85
CA LYS A 30 3.59 9.87 -3.99
C LYS A 30 2.71 10.43 -2.86
N THR A 31 1.62 9.74 -2.53
CA THR A 31 0.69 10.13 -1.47
C THR A 31 1.36 10.18 -0.10
N ILE A 32 2.05 9.12 0.32
CA ILE A 32 2.75 9.08 1.63
C ILE A 32 3.85 10.15 1.71
N LEU A 33 4.57 10.42 0.62
CA LEU A 33 5.56 11.49 0.58
C LEU A 33 4.92 12.86 0.82
N GLN A 34 3.84 13.17 0.11
CA GLN A 34 3.19 14.48 0.14
C GLN A 34 2.39 14.74 1.41
N GLU A 35 1.68 13.72 1.90
CA GLU A 35 0.72 13.88 2.99
C GLU A 35 1.31 13.54 4.36
N PHE A 36 2.27 12.62 4.44
CA PHE A 36 2.92 12.25 5.70
C PHE A 36 4.30 12.89 5.82
N TYR A 37 5.31 12.43 5.06
CA TYR A 37 6.71 12.81 5.30
C TYR A 37 6.96 14.33 5.19
N GLN A 38 6.50 14.97 4.11
CA GLN A 38 6.67 16.41 3.94
C GLN A 38 5.93 17.24 4.99
N VAL A 39 4.81 16.74 5.50
CA VAL A 39 4.03 17.45 6.53
C VAL A 39 4.70 17.27 7.89
N THR A 40 5.04 16.04 8.25
CA THR A 40 5.51 15.73 9.59
C THR A 40 6.90 16.29 9.88
N PHE A 41 7.83 16.24 8.91
CA PHE A 41 9.15 16.83 9.06
C PHE A 41 9.15 18.36 9.14
N ARG A 42 8.05 19.03 8.77
CA ARG A 42 7.86 20.48 9.01
C ARG A 42 7.26 20.78 10.38
N LYS A 43 6.57 19.83 11.00
CA LYS A 43 5.81 20.03 12.24
C LYS A 43 6.51 19.50 13.49
N LYS A 44 7.32 18.44 13.35
CA LYS A 44 7.91 17.69 14.45
C LYS A 44 9.37 17.37 14.13
N ILE A 45 10.24 17.60 15.11
CA ILE A 45 11.62 17.12 15.08
C ILE A 45 11.62 15.74 15.72
N TYR A 46 12.09 14.75 14.98
CA TYR A 46 12.22 13.38 15.47
C TYR A 46 13.64 13.17 15.99
N THR A 47 13.75 12.60 17.19
CA THR A 47 15.07 12.27 17.78
C THR A 47 15.46 10.82 17.57
N SER A 48 14.54 9.97 17.09
CA SER A 48 14.79 8.58 16.78
C SER A 48 13.86 8.08 15.65
N ILE A 49 14.23 6.96 15.03
CA ILE A 49 13.44 6.34 13.96
C ILE A 49 12.12 5.78 14.52
N GLU A 50 12.14 5.27 15.75
CA GLU A 50 10.97 4.68 16.41
C GLU A 50 9.85 5.69 16.60
N GLN A 51 10.19 6.95 16.89
CA GLN A 51 9.20 8.02 16.98
C GLN A 51 8.56 8.33 15.62
N LEU A 52 9.35 8.31 14.55
CA LEU A 52 8.83 8.50 13.19
C LEU A 52 7.96 7.30 12.78
N GLN A 53 8.39 6.08 13.13
CA GLN A 53 7.67 4.86 12.85
C GLN A 53 6.30 4.84 13.53
N ALA A 54 6.20 5.25 14.79
CA ALA A 54 4.94 5.31 15.51
C ALA A 54 3.91 6.23 14.84
N ASP A 55 4.33 7.45 14.44
CA ASP A 55 3.47 8.39 13.73
C ASP A 55 3.12 7.86 12.32
N LEU A 56 4.05 7.15 11.67
CA LEU A 56 3.82 6.54 10.37
C LEU A 56 2.80 5.41 10.45
N ASP A 57 2.88 4.56 11.49
CA ASP A 57 1.95 3.45 11.72
C ASP A 57 0.52 3.97 11.92
N GLU A 58 0.35 5.04 12.70
CA GLU A 58 -0.95 5.71 12.87
C GLU A 58 -1.48 6.27 11.54
N TRP A 59 -0.62 6.94 10.76
CA TRP A 59 -1.00 7.46 9.45
C TRP A 59 -1.39 6.34 8.47
N LEU A 60 -0.67 5.22 8.49
CA LEU A 60 -0.96 4.04 7.66
C LEU A 60 -2.28 3.38 8.06
N ASP A 61 -2.59 3.28 9.34
CA ASP A 61 -3.88 2.77 9.81
C ASP A 61 -5.03 3.65 9.29
N HIS A 62 -4.90 4.97 9.44
CA HIS A 62 -5.88 5.91 8.90
C HIS A 62 -6.02 5.76 7.37
N TYR A 63 -4.91 5.70 6.63
CA TYR A 63 -4.90 5.53 5.18
C TYR A 63 -5.61 4.25 4.75
N ASN A 64 -5.34 3.12 5.42
CA ASN A 64 -5.87 1.84 5.02
C ASN A 64 -7.31 1.60 5.46
N ASN A 65 -7.71 2.12 6.63
CA ASN A 65 -8.96 1.75 7.29
C ASN A 65 -10.01 2.87 7.32
N THR A 66 -9.61 4.13 7.19
CA THR A 66 -10.53 5.28 7.29
C THR A 66 -10.67 6.03 5.97
N ARG A 67 -9.57 6.20 5.23
CA ARG A 67 -9.57 7.01 4.01
C ARG A 67 -10.33 6.31 2.88
N THR A 68 -11.39 6.94 2.39
CA THR A 68 -12.11 6.47 1.20
C THR A 68 -11.41 6.95 -0.08
N HIS A 69 -11.28 6.05 -1.06
CA HIS A 69 -10.72 6.39 -2.36
C HIS A 69 -11.79 6.27 -3.45
N GLN A 70 -12.06 7.36 -4.15
CA GLN A 70 -13.00 7.38 -5.28
C GLN A 70 -12.39 6.86 -6.60
N GLY A 71 -11.16 6.35 -6.57
CA GLY A 71 -10.53 5.77 -7.75
C GLY A 71 -11.24 4.51 -8.23
N LYS A 72 -11.12 4.20 -9.54
CA LYS A 72 -11.77 3.07 -10.23
C LYS A 72 -11.70 1.72 -9.50
N MET A 73 -10.62 1.47 -8.76
CA MET A 73 -10.43 0.20 -8.04
C MET A 73 -11.12 0.18 -6.67
N CYS A 74 -11.20 1.32 -5.99
CA CYS A 74 -11.72 1.42 -4.63
C CYS A 74 -13.22 1.78 -4.60
N CYS A 75 -13.72 2.56 -5.57
CA CYS A 75 -15.15 2.90 -5.69
C CYS A 75 -15.75 3.45 -4.38
N GLY A 76 -15.03 4.33 -3.69
CA GLY A 76 -15.45 4.90 -2.40
C GLY A 76 -15.17 4.01 -1.18
N ARG A 77 -14.65 2.79 -1.36
CA ARG A 77 -14.14 1.94 -0.28
C ARG A 77 -12.75 2.39 0.18
N THR A 78 -12.36 1.89 1.34
CA THR A 78 -11.00 2.04 1.86
C THR A 78 -10.04 1.06 1.17
N PRO A 79 -8.72 1.29 1.20
CA PRO A 79 -7.74 0.37 0.63
C PRO A 79 -7.87 -1.03 1.25
N PHE A 80 -8.05 -1.12 2.57
CA PHE A 80 -8.20 -2.39 3.26
C PHE A 80 -9.44 -3.15 2.82
N LYS A 81 -10.60 -2.47 2.76
CA LYS A 81 -11.84 -3.11 2.28
C LYS A 81 -11.72 -3.59 0.84
N THR A 82 -11.08 -2.78 -0.02
CA THR A 82 -10.82 -3.15 -1.42
C THR A 82 -9.93 -4.39 -1.54
N MET A 83 -8.92 -4.51 -0.67
CA MET A 83 -8.01 -5.67 -0.62
C MET A 83 -8.76 -6.96 -0.21
N ILE A 84 -9.57 -6.89 0.85
CA ILE A 84 -10.32 -8.04 1.34
C ILE A 84 -11.32 -8.55 0.29
N GLU A 85 -12.06 -7.64 -0.34
CA GLU A 85 -13.00 -8.01 -1.41
C GLU A 85 -12.26 -8.57 -2.64
N GLY A 86 -11.09 -8.02 -2.98
CA GLY A 86 -10.23 -8.56 -4.04
C GLY A 86 -9.75 -9.99 -3.78
N LYS A 87 -9.48 -10.34 -2.51
CA LYS A 87 -9.10 -11.71 -2.10
C LYS A 87 -10.23 -12.71 -2.36
N THR A 88 -11.48 -12.33 -2.10
CA THR A 88 -12.66 -13.17 -2.38
C THR A 88 -12.80 -13.42 -3.88
N ILE A 89 -12.75 -12.36 -4.69
CA ILE A 89 -12.83 -12.46 -6.17
C ILE A 89 -11.71 -13.35 -6.73
N TRP A 90 -10.49 -13.23 -6.18
CA TRP A 90 -9.38 -14.08 -6.59
C TRP A 90 -9.65 -15.55 -6.27
N LYS A 91 -10.10 -15.87 -5.05
CA LYS A 91 -10.44 -17.25 -4.68
C LYS A 91 -11.51 -17.86 -5.60
N GLU A 92 -12.55 -17.10 -5.94
CA GLU A 92 -13.61 -17.55 -6.85
C GLU A 92 -13.08 -17.86 -8.26
N LYS A 93 -12.07 -17.14 -8.75
CA LYS A 93 -11.46 -17.36 -10.07
C LYS A 93 -10.53 -18.57 -10.16
N PHE A 94 -9.92 -18.97 -9.05
CA PHE A 94 -8.90 -20.03 -9.01
C PHE A 94 -9.42 -21.35 -8.43
N ILE A 95 -10.67 -21.37 -7.93
CA ILE A 95 -11.36 -22.57 -7.40
C ILE A 95 -12.46 -23.05 -8.38
N GLY A 96 -12.70 -22.33 -9.48
CA GLY A 96 -13.61 -22.71 -10.57
C GLY A 96 -12.90 -23.35 -11.75
#